data_AF-A0A1H5QEG5-F1
#
_entry.id   AF-A0A1H5QEG5-F1
#
_cell.length_a   1.000
_cell.length_b   1.000
_cell.length_c   1.000
_cell.angle_alpha   90.00
_cell.angle_beta   90.00
_cell.angle_gamma   90.00
#
_symmetry.space_group_name_H-M   'P 1'
#
loop_
_entity.id
_entity.type
_entity.pdbx_description
1 polymer ?
#
loop_
_entity_poly.entity_id
_entity_poly.type
_entity_poly.pdbx_seq_one_letter_code
_entity_poly.pdbx_strand_id
1 'polypeptide(L)'
;MTSAGVVEEIPIVTDSDVVRVRQAVRSLALRVKLSLVDQTKLVTATSELARNTLVYGLGGLARLELVEDGRRTGVKAVFHDDGPGIPDTDLALADGWSSGKGLGLGLSGARRLVDEFELATEVGRGTDVTVVKWSR
;
A
#
# COMPACT_ATOMS: atom_id res chain seq x y z
N MET A 1 12.75 12.10 -4.96
CA MET A 1 12.31 11.48 -3.69
C MET A 1 13.49 10.91 -2.91
N THR A 2 13.68 11.36 -1.68
CA THR A 2 14.61 10.81 -0.68
C THR A 2 13.82 10.24 0.50
N SER A 3 14.19 9.06 0.98
CA SER A 3 13.61 8.48 2.19
C SER A 3 14.30 9.06 3.42
N ALA A 4 13.53 9.43 4.45
CA ALA A 4 14.06 9.76 5.77
C ALA A 4 14.37 8.50 6.60
N GLY A 5 14.22 7.30 6.03
CA GLY A 5 14.35 6.01 6.68
C GLY A 5 13.00 5.35 7.00
N VAL A 6 13.04 4.05 7.29
CA VAL A 6 11.86 3.28 7.74
C VAL A 6 11.41 3.80 9.09
N VAL A 7 10.15 4.21 9.18
CA VAL A 7 9.54 4.68 10.42
C VAL A 7 8.86 3.52 11.14
N GLU A 8 8.26 2.60 10.40
CA GLU A 8 7.58 1.44 10.96
C GLU A 8 7.65 0.25 10.00
N GLU A 9 7.84 -0.95 10.54
CA GLU A 9 7.69 -2.21 9.81
C GLU A 9 6.69 -3.09 10.57
N ILE A 10 5.64 -3.54 9.88
CA ILE A 10 4.50 -4.24 10.48
C ILE A 10 4.34 -5.59 9.78
N PRO A 11 4.46 -6.72 10.49
CA PRO A 11 4.12 -8.03 9.92
C PRO A 11 2.62 -8.09 9.65
N ILE A 12 2.23 -8.62 8.50
CA ILE A 12 0.85 -8.84 8.10
C ILE A 12 0.61 -10.34 8.09
N VAL A 13 0.11 -10.87 9.21
CA VAL A 13 -0.19 -12.30 9.36
C VAL A 13 -1.62 -12.56 9.82
N THR A 14 -2.32 -11.54 10.31
CA THR A 14 -3.72 -11.60 10.74
C THR A 14 -4.51 -10.38 10.30
N ASP A 15 -5.86 -10.45 10.33
CA ASP A 15 -6.72 -9.29 10.09
C ASP A 15 -6.45 -8.13 11.07
N SER A 16 -5.97 -8.43 12.28
CA SER A 16 -5.61 -7.39 13.27
C SER A 16 -4.40 -6.58 12.82
N ASP A 17 -3.49 -7.17 12.06
CA ASP A 17 -2.33 -6.46 11.52
C ASP A 17 -2.71 -5.51 10.39
N VAL A 18 -3.71 -5.86 9.58
CA VAL A 18 -4.29 -4.93 8.59
C VAL A 18 -4.84 -3.67 9.28
N VAL A 19 -5.46 -3.83 10.45
CA VAL A 19 -5.93 -2.69 11.26
C VAL A 19 -4.76 -1.87 11.79
N ARG A 20 -3.67 -2.51 12.24
CA ARG A 20 -2.45 -1.81 12.69
C ARG A 20 -1.82 -0.99 11.57
N VAL A 21 -1.65 -1.57 10.38
CA VAL A 21 -1.16 -0.83 9.19
C VAL A 21 -2.02 0.39 8.91
N ARG A 22 -3.35 0.24 8.94
CA ARG A 22 -4.29 1.35 8.74
C ARG A 22 -4.07 2.48 9.74
N GLN A 23 -3.91 2.15 11.01
CA GLN A 23 -3.70 3.12 12.10
C GLN A 23 -2.35 3.84 11.94
N ALA A 24 -1.29 3.09 11.66
CA ALA A 24 0.05 3.61 11.43
C ALA A 24 0.10 4.58 10.24
N VAL A 25 -0.45 4.17 9.09
CA VAL A 25 -0.55 5.02 7.89
C VAL A 25 -1.32 6.31 8.18
N ARG A 26 -2.45 6.23 8.90
CA ARG A 26 -3.23 7.42 9.29
C ARG A 26 -2.42 8.36 10.17
N SER A 27 -1.65 7.83 11.12
CA SER A 27 -0.77 8.61 12.00
C SER A 27 0.29 9.37 11.19
N LEU A 28 0.96 8.67 10.27
CA LEU A 28 1.97 9.29 9.40
C LEU A 28 1.36 10.34 8.46
N ALA A 29 0.19 10.06 7.89
CA ALA A 29 -0.53 10.99 7.03
C ALA A 29 -0.87 12.30 7.74
N LEU A 30 -1.27 12.23 9.02
CA LEU A 30 -1.47 13.41 9.87
C LEU A 30 -0.16 14.15 10.14
N ARG A 31 0.93 13.41 10.42
CA ARG A 31 2.25 13.97 10.71
C ARG A 31 2.82 14.79 9.54
N VAL A 32 2.63 14.33 8.30
CA VAL A 32 3.03 15.08 7.09
C VAL A 32 1.94 16.04 6.59
N LYS A 33 0.87 16.24 7.38
CA LYS A 33 -0.21 17.20 7.11
C LYS A 33 -0.91 16.97 5.76
N LEU A 34 -1.13 15.71 5.38
CA LEU A 34 -2.01 15.40 4.25
C LEU A 34 -3.40 16.00 4.47
N SER A 35 -4.06 16.44 3.39
CA SER A 35 -5.45 16.88 3.44
C SER A 35 -6.36 15.75 3.94
N LEU A 36 -7.50 16.05 4.56
CA LEU A 36 -8.44 15.00 5.02
C LEU A 36 -8.87 14.05 3.90
N VAL A 37 -9.01 14.58 2.68
CA VAL A 37 -9.31 13.79 1.48
C VAL A 37 -8.15 12.85 1.16
N ASP A 38 -6.91 13.33 1.16
CA ASP A 38 -5.74 12.51 0.83
C ASP A 38 -5.40 11.50 1.93
N GLN A 39 -5.65 11.84 3.20
CA GLN A 39 -5.61 10.89 4.31
C GLN A 39 -6.57 9.72 4.06
N THR A 40 -7.82 10.02 3.71
CA THR A 40 -8.84 8.99 3.44
C THR A 40 -8.44 8.12 2.26
N LYS A 41 -7.97 8.73 1.17
CA LYS A 41 -7.50 8.01 -0.02
C LYS A 41 -6.33 7.07 0.29
N LEU A 42 -5.29 7.57 0.97
CA LEU A 42 -4.13 6.76 1.31
C LEU A 42 -4.52 5.60 2.25
N VAL A 43 -5.28 5.88 3.31
CA VAL A 43 -5.73 4.86 4.28
C VAL A 43 -6.56 3.76 3.61
N THR A 44 -7.41 4.12 2.66
CA THR A 44 -8.19 3.15 1.87
C THR A 44 -7.28 2.30 0.99
N ALA A 45 -6.37 2.92 0.23
CA ALA A 45 -5.43 2.20 -0.63
C ALA A 45 -4.56 1.22 0.17
N THR A 46 -3.96 1.67 1.28
CA THR A 46 -3.10 0.83 2.11
C THR A 46 -3.88 -0.28 2.83
N SER A 47 -5.16 -0.08 3.13
CA SER A 47 -6.01 -1.14 3.70
C SER A 47 -6.28 -2.26 2.70
N GLU A 48 -6.51 -1.91 1.44
CA GLU A 48 -6.68 -2.90 0.36
C GLU A 48 -5.37 -3.64 0.08
N LEU A 49 -4.24 -2.94 0.03
CA LEU A 49 -2.93 -3.56 -0.21
C LEU A 49 -2.53 -4.48 0.94
N ALA A 50 -2.69 -4.04 2.20
CA ALA A 50 -2.43 -4.89 3.36
C ALA A 50 -3.29 -6.16 3.34
N ARG A 51 -4.57 -6.04 2.96
CA ARG A 51 -5.45 -7.19 2.82
C ARG A 51 -5.01 -8.11 1.68
N ASN A 52 -4.57 -7.56 0.55
CA ASN A 52 -4.09 -8.36 -0.57
C ASN A 52 -2.84 -9.15 -0.18
N THR A 53 -1.88 -8.53 0.51
CA THR A 53 -0.71 -9.20 1.08
C THR A 53 -1.12 -10.34 2.01
N LEU A 54 -2.10 -10.12 2.89
CA LEU A 54 -2.59 -11.17 3.78
C LEU A 54 -3.26 -12.33 3.03
N VAL A 55 -4.18 -12.02 2.11
CA VAL A 55 -5.09 -13.01 1.52
C VAL A 55 -4.48 -13.71 0.31
N TYR A 56 -3.82 -12.98 -0.58
CA TYR A 56 -3.24 -13.51 -1.82
C TYR A 56 -1.75 -13.77 -1.68
N GLY A 57 -1.04 -12.93 -0.92
CA GLY A 57 0.37 -13.12 -0.58
C GLY A 57 0.63 -14.19 0.47
N LEU A 58 -0.42 -14.68 1.14
CA LEU A 58 -0.35 -15.62 2.28
C LEU A 58 0.37 -15.06 3.51
N GLY A 59 0.34 -13.73 3.65
CA GLY A 59 1.04 -12.98 4.67
C GLY A 59 2.27 -12.26 4.12
N GLY A 60 2.85 -11.37 4.92
CA GLY A 60 3.97 -10.56 4.48
C GLY A 60 4.30 -9.41 5.43
N LEU A 61 4.78 -8.30 4.89
CA LEU A 61 5.25 -7.14 5.64
C LEU A 61 4.75 -5.84 5.00
N ALA A 62 4.41 -4.86 5.83
CA ALA A 62 4.26 -3.47 5.44
C ALA A 62 5.42 -2.64 6.00
N ARG A 63 6.15 -1.94 5.14
CA ARG A 63 7.14 -0.93 5.52
C ARG A 63 6.59 0.46 5.25
N LEU A 64 6.64 1.32 6.25
CA LEU A 64 6.16 2.70 6.18
C LEU A 64 7.34 3.67 6.31
N GLU A 65 7.42 4.61 5.39
CA GLU A 65 8.49 5.60 5.32
C GLU A 65 7.89 7.01 5.18
N LEU A 66 8.56 7.98 5.79
CA LEU A 66 8.38 9.38 5.41
C LEU A 66 9.36 9.70 4.30
N VAL A 67 8.85 10.31 3.23
CA VAL A 67 9.63 10.63 2.04
C VAL A 67 9.55 12.12 1.76
N GLU A 68 10.59 12.65 1.14
CA GLU A 68 10.70 14.06 0.76
C GLU A 68 11.02 14.20 -0.72
N ASP A 69 10.46 15.22 -1.37
CA ASP A 69 10.77 15.59 -2.74
C ASP A 69 10.80 17.11 -2.88
N GLY A 70 11.99 17.69 -2.74
CA GLY A 70 12.19 19.13 -2.64
C GLY A 70 11.54 19.69 -1.39
N ARG A 71 10.43 20.42 -1.55
CA ARG A 71 9.65 20.97 -0.43
C ARG A 71 8.44 20.11 -0.04
N ARG A 72 8.16 19.05 -0.79
CA ARG A 72 7.02 18.17 -0.54
C ARG A 72 7.44 17.07 0.42
N THR A 73 6.58 16.76 1.38
CA THR A 73 6.72 15.58 2.24
C THR A 73 5.63 14.58 1.89
N GLY A 74 5.85 13.30 2.14
CA GLY A 74 4.88 12.26 1.78
C GLY A 74 5.00 11.05 2.68
N VAL A 75 4.02 10.16 2.52
CA VAL A 75 4.04 8.83 3.12
C VAL A 75 4.23 7.83 1.99
N LYS A 76 5.27 7.01 2.11
CA LYS A 76 5.49 5.84 1.27
C LYS A 76 5.14 4.59 2.07
N ALA A 77 4.38 3.69 1.46
CA ALA A 77 4.09 2.38 2.02
C ALA A 77 4.50 1.30 1.02
N VAL A 78 5.26 0.32 1.48
CA VAL A 78 5.68 -0.85 0.69
C VAL A 78 5.05 -2.08 1.31
N PHE A 79 4.36 -2.86 0.49
CA PHE A 79 3.74 -4.13 0.86
C PHE A 79 4.48 -5.24 0.17
N HIS A 80 5.06 -6.15 0.94
CA HIS A 80 5.88 -7.24 0.45
C HIS A 80 5.29 -8.58 0.89
N ASP A 81 5.18 -9.54 -0.02
CA ASP A 81 4.95 -10.95 0.27
C ASP A 81 5.86 -11.84 -0.57
N ASP A 82 6.16 -13.03 -0.04
CA ASP A 82 6.84 -14.12 -0.73
C ASP A 82 5.83 -15.14 -1.29
N GLY A 83 4.62 -14.67 -1.62
CA GLY A 83 3.50 -15.50 -2.03
C GLY A 83 3.62 -16.05 -3.45
N PRO A 84 2.50 -16.50 -4.03
CA PRO A 84 2.47 -17.05 -5.38
C PRO A 84 2.81 -16.06 -6.50
N GLY A 85 2.80 -14.76 -6.22
CA GLY A 85 2.89 -13.69 -7.22
C GLY A 85 1.61 -13.55 -8.07
N ILE A 86 1.62 -12.61 -9.00
CA ILE A 86 0.49 -12.30 -9.88
C ILE A 86 0.82 -12.75 -11.32
N PRO A 87 0.12 -13.74 -11.89
CA PRO A 87 0.42 -14.25 -13.23
C PRO A 87 0.16 -13.28 -14.38
N ASP A 88 -0.89 -12.47 -14.27
CA ASP A 88 -1.30 -11.50 -15.28
C ASP A 88 -1.49 -10.14 -14.62
N THR A 89 -0.45 -9.31 -14.66
CA THR A 89 -0.44 -7.97 -14.06
C THR A 89 -1.35 -7.00 -14.78
N ASP A 90 -1.52 -7.15 -16.10
CA ASP A 90 -2.37 -6.28 -16.89
C ASP A 90 -3.84 -6.48 -16.51
N LEU A 91 -4.25 -7.75 -16.35
CA LEU A 91 -5.58 -8.08 -15.85
C LEU A 91 -5.77 -7.61 -14.40
N ALA A 92 -4.77 -7.79 -13.53
CA ALA A 92 -4.85 -7.37 -12.13
C ALA A 92 -4.98 -5.84 -11.96
N LEU A 93 -4.44 -5.07 -12.91
CA LEU A 93 -4.51 -3.62 -12.97
C LEU A 93 -5.67 -3.10 -13.83
N ALA A 94 -6.43 -3.98 -14.49
CA ALA A 94 -7.60 -3.59 -15.28
C ALA A 94 -8.70 -2.97 -14.40
N ASP A 95 -9.41 -1.99 -14.97
CA ASP A 95 -10.50 -1.32 -14.28
C ASP A 95 -11.67 -2.29 -14.01
N GLY A 96 -12.19 -2.25 -12.78
CA GLY A 96 -13.30 -3.10 -12.35
C GLY A 96 -12.90 -4.53 -11.98
N TRP A 97 -11.65 -4.94 -12.21
CA TRP A 97 -11.17 -6.22 -11.71
C TRP A 97 -10.95 -6.15 -10.20
N SER A 98 -11.65 -7.01 -9.46
CA SER A 98 -11.44 -7.20 -8.04
C SER A 98 -11.33 -8.69 -7.76
N SER A 99 -10.43 -9.05 -6.86
CA SER A 99 -10.22 -10.41 -6.40
C SER A 99 -11.25 -10.88 -5.34
N GLY A 100 -12.29 -10.07 -5.09
CA GLY A 100 -13.53 -10.49 -4.43
C GLY A 100 -13.57 -10.53 -2.90
N LYS A 101 -12.47 -10.22 -2.19
CA LYS A 101 -12.42 -10.31 -0.70
C LYS A 101 -11.99 -9.04 0.05
N GLY A 102 -12.14 -7.83 -0.53
CA GLY A 102 -11.75 -6.55 0.12
C GLY A 102 -12.84 -5.47 0.10
N LEU A 103 -12.48 -4.18 0.21
CA LEU A 103 -13.40 -3.02 0.06
C LEU A 103 -13.94 -2.87 -1.37
N GLY A 104 -13.64 -3.83 -2.27
CA GLY A 104 -14.17 -3.90 -3.63
C GLY A 104 -13.42 -3.04 -4.64
N LEU A 105 -12.25 -2.50 -4.26
CA LEU A 105 -11.47 -1.60 -5.11
C LEU A 105 -10.36 -2.31 -5.87
N GLY A 106 -9.79 -3.38 -5.29
CA GLY A 106 -8.68 -4.13 -5.90
C GLY A 106 -7.40 -3.30 -6.07
N LEU A 107 -6.42 -3.86 -6.79
CA LEU A 107 -5.14 -3.18 -7.07
C LEU A 107 -5.33 -1.93 -7.92
N SER A 108 -6.19 -1.98 -8.94
CA SER A 108 -6.49 -0.82 -9.80
C SER A 108 -7.13 0.32 -9.01
N GLY A 109 -8.00 0.03 -8.05
CA GLY A 109 -8.57 1.04 -7.16
C GLY A 109 -7.57 1.64 -6.19
N ALA A 110 -6.67 0.84 -5.61
CA ALA A 110 -5.59 1.36 -4.77
C ALA A 110 -4.69 2.33 -5.56
N ARG A 111 -4.32 1.98 -6.80
CA ARG A 111 -3.53 2.82 -7.72
C ARG A 111 -4.17 4.19 -7.97
N ARG A 112 -5.50 4.28 -8.11
CA ARG A 112 -6.21 5.56 -8.36
C ARG A 112 -6.24 6.51 -7.16
N LEU A 113 -5.97 6.02 -5.96
CA LEU A 113 -6.08 6.81 -4.72
C LEU A 113 -4.77 7.47 -4.32
N VAL A 114 -3.65 6.96 -4.82
CA VAL A 114 -2.29 7.40 -4.49
C VAL A 114 -1.70 8.24 -5.63
N ASP A 115 -0.59 8.93 -5.38
CA ASP A 115 0.05 9.77 -6.38
C ASP A 115 1.09 8.97 -7.19
N GLU A 116 1.76 8.02 -6.53
CA GLU A 116 2.68 7.06 -7.15
C GLU A 116 2.30 5.64 -6.77
N PHE A 117 2.43 4.73 -7.72
CA PHE A 117 2.12 3.31 -7.57
C PHE A 117 3.10 2.49 -8.41
N GLU A 118 3.74 1.52 -7.79
CA GLU A 118 4.62 0.55 -8.43
C GLU A 118 4.24 -0.86 -7.99
N LEU A 119 4.23 -1.79 -8.94
CA LEU A 119 3.97 -3.20 -8.73
C LEU A 119 5.12 -3.99 -9.33
N ALA A 120 5.84 -4.72 -8.49
CA ALA A 120 6.82 -5.72 -8.91
C ALA A 120 6.32 -7.08 -8.43
N THR A 121 6.22 -8.06 -9.32
CA THR A 121 5.73 -9.38 -8.97
C THR A 121 6.29 -10.42 -9.93
N GLU A 122 6.56 -11.60 -9.41
CA GLU A 122 7.02 -12.73 -10.20
C GLU A 122 6.35 -14.00 -9.69
N VAL A 123 5.82 -14.80 -10.62
CA VAL A 123 5.12 -16.04 -10.29
C VAL A 123 6.05 -16.97 -9.53
N GLY A 124 5.63 -17.39 -8.34
CA GLY A 124 6.39 -18.23 -7.43
C GLY A 124 7.46 -17.52 -6.60
N ARG A 125 7.55 -16.19 -6.68
CA ARG A 125 8.49 -15.38 -5.88
C ARG A 125 7.86 -14.23 -5.09
N GLY A 126 6.57 -13.99 -5.29
CA GLY A 126 5.80 -13.04 -4.50
C GLY A 126 5.56 -11.70 -5.18
N THR A 127 5.25 -10.70 -4.35
CA THR A 127 4.74 -9.40 -4.79
C THR A 127 5.26 -8.28 -3.90
N ASP A 128 5.73 -7.22 -4.52
CA ASP A 128 6.02 -5.93 -3.92
C ASP A 128 5.10 -4.87 -4.52
N VAL A 129 4.34 -4.18 -3.67
CA VAL A 129 3.54 -3.02 -4.06
C VAL A 129 4.01 -1.80 -3.29
N THR A 130 4.51 -0.79 -4.01
CA THR A 130 4.91 0.49 -3.41
C THR A 130 3.90 1.56 -3.78
N VAL A 131 3.47 2.34 -2.79
CA VAL A 131 2.62 3.51 -3.01
C VAL A 131 3.15 4.73 -2.29
N VAL A 132 2.95 5.91 -2.89
CA VAL A 132 3.31 7.20 -2.28
C VAL A 132 2.14 8.17 -2.36
N LYS A 133 1.92 8.91 -1.28
CA LYS A 133 1.02 10.06 -1.23
C LYS A 133 1.75 11.29 -0.73
N TRP A 134 1.68 12.38 -1.48
CA TRP A 134 2.38 13.64 -1.21
C TRP A 134 1.48 14.68 -0.56
N SER A 135 2.00 15.41 0.43
CA SER A 135 1.44 16.67 0.88
C SER A 135 1.60 17.71 -0.22
N ARG A 136 0.52 18.44 -0.52
CA ARG A 136 0.54 19.54 -1.47
C ARG A 136 1.28 20.75 -0.93
#